data_AF-A0A729G405-F1
#
_entry.id   AF-A0A729G405-F1
#
_cell.length_a   1.000
_cell.length_b   1.000
_cell.length_c   1.000
_cell.angle_alpha   90.00
_cell.angle_beta   90.00
_cell.angle_gamma   90.00
#
_symmetry.space_group_name_H-M   'P 1'
#
loop_
_entity.id
_entity.type
_entity.pdbx_description
1 polymer ?
#
loop_
_entity_poly.entity_id
_entity_poly.type
_entity_poly.pdbx_seq_one_letter_code
_entity_poly.pdbx_strand_id
1 'polypeptide(L)'
;MKKRVFVIAAIVSGALAVSGCTTNPYTGEREAGKSGIGAGIGSLVGAGIGALSSSKKDRGKGALIGAAAGAALGGGVGYYMDVQEAKLRDKMRGTGVSVTRSGDNIILNMPNNVTFDSSSATLKPAGANTLTGVAMVLKEYPKTAVNVVGYTDSTGSHDLNMRLSQQRADSVASSLITQGVNASRIRTSGMGPANPIASNSTAEGKAQNRRVEITLSPLQ
;
A
#
# COMPACT_ATOMS: atom_id res chain seq x y z
N MET A 1 34.53 -3.19 -46.62
CA MET A 1 33.24 -2.59 -46.18
C MET A 1 32.61 -3.29 -44.96
N LYS A 2 32.86 -4.58 -44.68
CA LYS A 2 32.27 -5.31 -43.55
C LYS A 2 32.77 -4.94 -42.14
N LYS A 3 33.99 -4.39 -42.00
CA LYS A 3 34.58 -4.03 -40.68
C LYS A 3 34.03 -2.73 -40.06
N ARG A 4 33.45 -1.82 -40.86
CA ARG A 4 32.88 -0.55 -40.35
C ARG A 4 31.47 -0.72 -39.76
N VAL A 5 30.75 -1.76 -40.18
CA VAL A 5 29.40 -2.08 -39.68
C VAL A 5 29.45 -2.63 -38.24
N PHE A 6 30.49 -3.41 -37.91
CA PHE A 6 30.66 -3.94 -36.54
C PHE A 6 31.07 -2.87 -35.52
N VAL A 7 31.80 -1.83 -35.92
CA VAL A 7 32.19 -0.74 -35.01
C VAL A 7 31.00 0.18 -34.68
N ILE A 8 30.06 0.36 -35.61
CA ILE A 8 28.84 1.14 -35.35
C ILE A 8 27.87 0.37 -34.45
N ALA A 9 27.78 -0.97 -34.59
CA ALA A 9 26.99 -1.80 -33.69
C ALA A 9 27.53 -1.82 -32.24
N ALA A 10 28.85 -1.78 -32.06
CA ALA A 10 29.47 -1.74 -30.73
C ALA A 10 29.31 -0.39 -30.00
N ILE A 11 29.14 0.72 -30.72
CA ILE A 11 28.91 2.05 -30.12
C ILE A 11 27.44 2.22 -29.68
N VAL A 12 26.49 1.52 -30.29
CA VAL A 12 25.07 1.54 -29.87
C VAL A 12 24.82 0.65 -28.63
N SER A 13 25.67 -0.35 -28.36
CA SER A 13 25.58 -1.18 -27.16
C SER A 13 26.21 -0.57 -25.90
N GLY A 14 26.90 0.57 -26.00
CA GLY A 14 27.65 1.20 -24.89
C GLY A 14 26.95 2.36 -24.17
N ALA A 15 25.76 2.80 -24.60
CA ALA A 15 25.14 4.04 -24.12
C ALA A 15 23.87 3.85 -23.25
N LEU A 16 23.61 2.65 -22.72
CA LEU A 16 22.47 2.40 -21.81
C LEU A 16 22.85 2.29 -20.33
N ALA A 17 24.07 2.66 -19.96
CA ALA A 17 24.43 2.93 -18.57
C ALA A 17 24.03 4.36 -18.14
N VAL A 18 22.90 4.87 -18.62
CA VAL A 18 22.33 6.11 -18.07
C VAL A 18 21.67 5.71 -16.75
N SER A 19 22.44 5.83 -15.68
CA SER A 19 21.94 5.93 -14.31
C SER A 19 20.82 6.97 -14.28
N GLY A 20 19.57 6.50 -14.28
CA GLY A 20 18.39 7.33 -14.22
C GLY A 20 18.33 8.03 -12.86
N CYS A 21 18.66 9.31 -12.84
CA CYS A 21 18.38 10.14 -11.68
C CYS A 21 16.86 10.37 -11.61
N THR A 22 16.20 9.76 -10.64
CA THR A 22 14.80 10.07 -10.33
C THR A 22 14.79 11.21 -9.31
N THR A 23 14.09 12.30 -9.61
CA THR A 23 13.82 13.37 -8.61
C THR A 23 12.56 12.99 -7.87
N ASN A 24 12.62 12.97 -6.53
CA ASN A 24 11.45 12.75 -5.69
C ASN A 24 10.50 13.97 -5.83
N PRO A 25 9.26 13.79 -6.35
CA PRO A 25 8.35 14.90 -6.63
C PRO A 25 7.80 15.61 -5.37
N TYR A 26 8.09 15.09 -4.17
CA TYR A 26 7.63 15.67 -2.91
C TYR A 26 8.74 16.37 -2.11
N THR A 27 10.02 16.02 -2.28
CA THR A 27 11.14 16.61 -1.53
C THR A 27 12.17 17.33 -2.40
N GLY A 28 12.18 17.11 -3.72
CA GLY A 28 13.16 17.72 -4.63
C GLY A 28 14.59 17.15 -4.52
N GLU A 29 14.84 16.26 -3.57
CA GLU A 29 16.15 15.62 -3.39
C GLU A 29 16.39 14.52 -4.43
N ARG A 30 17.67 14.40 -4.84
CA ARG A 30 18.14 13.42 -5.82
C ARG A 30 18.58 12.16 -5.10
N GLU A 31 17.73 11.14 -5.06
CA GLU A 31 18.10 9.82 -4.55
C GLU A 31 18.31 8.83 -5.69
N ALA A 32 19.46 8.14 -5.67
CA ALA A 32 19.74 7.00 -6.54
C ALA A 32 19.03 5.76 -5.99
N GLY A 33 17.71 5.69 -6.18
CA GLY A 33 16.89 4.57 -5.71
C GLY A 33 16.99 3.34 -6.61
N LYS A 34 17.33 2.19 -6.02
CA LYS A 34 17.30 0.86 -6.67
C LYS A 34 15.90 0.43 -7.19
N SER A 35 14.85 1.23 -6.97
CA SER A 35 13.53 1.05 -7.59
C SER A 35 13.45 1.57 -9.04
N GLY A 36 14.42 2.36 -9.50
CA GLY A 36 14.40 3.00 -10.82
C GLY A 36 14.59 2.06 -12.02
N ILE A 37 15.09 0.84 -11.81
CA ILE A 37 15.43 -0.08 -12.91
C ILE A 37 14.16 -0.68 -13.57
N GLY A 38 13.09 -0.94 -12.82
CA GLY A 38 11.83 -1.50 -13.39
C GLY A 38 10.96 -0.45 -14.09
N ALA A 39 10.77 0.70 -13.46
CA ALA A 39 9.91 1.77 -13.97
C ALA A 39 10.57 2.57 -15.12
N GLY A 40 11.89 2.78 -15.07
CA GLY A 40 12.64 3.48 -16.11
C GLY A 40 12.80 2.65 -17.40
N ILE A 41 13.07 1.35 -17.29
CA ILE A 41 13.24 0.50 -18.47
C ILE A 41 11.90 0.23 -19.15
N GLY A 42 10.84 -0.05 -18.40
CA GLY A 42 9.51 -0.28 -18.95
C GLY A 42 8.97 0.95 -19.70
N SER A 43 9.09 2.14 -19.12
CA SER A 43 8.62 3.38 -19.74
C SER A 43 9.40 3.75 -21.01
N LEU A 44 10.72 3.55 -21.03
CA LEU A 44 11.54 3.81 -22.22
C LEU A 44 11.31 2.78 -23.34
N VAL A 45 11.21 1.49 -22.99
CA VAL A 45 10.90 0.41 -23.95
C VAL A 45 9.50 0.60 -24.51
N GLY A 46 8.52 0.88 -23.65
CA GLY A 46 7.15 1.17 -24.05
C GLY A 46 7.04 2.41 -24.93
N ALA A 47 7.74 3.50 -24.58
CA ALA A 47 7.81 4.69 -25.41
C ALA A 47 8.38 4.40 -26.80
N GLY A 48 9.45 3.60 -26.85
CA GLY A 48 10.06 3.15 -28.10
C GLY A 48 9.07 2.36 -28.96
N ILE A 49 8.41 1.35 -28.39
CA ILE A 49 7.43 0.51 -29.09
C ILE A 49 6.23 1.35 -29.55
N GLY A 50 5.70 2.22 -28.70
CA GLY A 50 4.55 3.07 -29.02
C GLY A 50 4.84 4.14 -30.08
N ALA A 51 6.06 4.69 -30.12
CA ALA A 51 6.52 5.59 -31.17
C ALA A 51 6.75 4.86 -32.51
N LEU A 52 7.22 3.62 -32.46
CA LEU A 52 7.47 2.83 -33.67
C LEU A 52 6.17 2.27 -34.26
N SER A 53 5.19 1.94 -33.42
CA SER A 53 3.88 1.40 -33.83
C SER A 53 2.87 2.47 -34.26
N SER A 54 3.20 3.76 -34.14
CA SER A 54 2.29 4.87 -34.47
C SER A 54 2.69 5.61 -35.75
N SER A 55 1.69 6.15 -36.46
CA SER A 55 1.86 6.99 -37.65
C SER A 55 2.73 8.23 -37.37
N LYS A 56 3.44 8.73 -38.40
CA LYS A 56 4.40 9.86 -38.28
C LYS A 56 3.85 11.10 -37.55
N LYS A 57 2.55 11.40 -37.70
CA LYS A 57 1.91 12.58 -37.09
C LYS A 57 1.57 12.39 -35.61
N ASP A 58 1.42 11.15 -35.14
CA ASP A 58 1.00 10.82 -33.77
C ASP A 58 2.09 10.13 -32.96
N ARG A 59 3.33 10.12 -33.45
CA ARG A 59 4.48 9.50 -32.78
C ARG A 59 4.69 9.95 -31.34
N GLY A 60 4.50 11.25 -31.06
CA GLY A 60 4.60 11.77 -29.69
C GLY A 60 3.49 11.23 -28.77
N LYS A 61 2.27 11.08 -29.30
CA LYS A 61 1.15 10.48 -28.56
C LYS A 61 1.35 8.98 -28.37
N GLY A 62 1.81 8.29 -29.41
CA GLY A 62 2.17 6.87 -29.37
C GLY A 62 3.29 6.57 -28.40
N ALA A 63 4.32 7.41 -28.36
CA ALA A 63 5.40 7.32 -27.38
C ALA A 63 4.89 7.51 -25.96
N LEU A 64 3.99 8.47 -25.72
CA LEU A 64 3.43 8.71 -24.40
C LEU A 64 2.52 7.57 -23.94
N ILE A 65 1.64 7.08 -24.82
CA ILE A 65 0.76 5.92 -24.56
C ILE A 65 1.61 4.67 -24.32
N GLY A 66 2.63 4.47 -25.15
CA GLY A 66 3.61 3.41 -25.01
C GLY A 66 4.39 3.52 -23.70
N ALA A 67 4.80 4.71 -23.29
CA ALA A 67 5.48 4.95 -22.01
C ALA A 67 4.59 4.60 -20.82
N ALA A 68 3.32 5.00 -20.86
CA ALA A 68 2.34 4.68 -19.84
C ALA A 68 2.06 3.17 -19.77
N ALA A 69 1.89 2.52 -20.93
CA ALA A 69 1.71 1.08 -21.02
C ALA A 69 2.98 0.31 -20.57
N GLY A 70 4.15 0.78 -20.97
CA GLY A 70 5.43 0.19 -20.60
C GLY A 70 5.77 0.38 -19.13
N ALA A 71 5.37 1.51 -18.52
CA ALA A 71 5.42 1.70 -17.08
C ALA A 71 4.48 0.73 -16.34
N ALA A 72 3.28 0.49 -16.88
CA ALA A 72 2.34 -0.49 -16.35
C ALA A 72 2.84 -1.94 -16.47
N LEU A 73 3.61 -2.25 -17.53
CA LEU A 73 4.21 -3.57 -17.74
C LEU A 73 5.51 -3.80 -16.94
N GLY A 74 6.22 -2.73 -16.57
CA GLY A 74 7.46 -2.79 -15.76
C GLY A 74 7.25 -2.74 -14.24
N GLY A 75 6.03 -2.45 -13.78
CA GLY A 75 5.69 -2.40 -12.36
C GLY A 75 5.32 -3.78 -11.82
N GLY A 76 6.23 -4.42 -11.08
CA GLY A 76 5.92 -5.64 -10.33
C GLY A 76 4.91 -5.40 -9.19
N VAL A 77 4.96 -6.26 -8.16
CA VAL A 77 4.14 -6.19 -6.93
C VAL A 77 4.04 -4.77 -6.34
N GLY A 78 5.08 -3.94 -6.50
CA GLY A 78 5.09 -2.52 -6.11
C GLY A 78 3.94 -1.69 -6.71
N TYR A 79 3.70 -1.73 -8.03
CA TYR A 79 2.63 -0.93 -8.66
C TYR A 79 1.25 -1.30 -8.13
N TYR A 80 1.01 -2.61 -7.93
CA TYR A 80 -0.24 -3.10 -7.36
C TYR A 80 -0.51 -2.50 -5.98
N MET A 81 0.52 -2.49 -5.13
CA MET A 81 0.42 -1.93 -3.79
C MET A 81 0.33 -0.40 -3.80
N ASP A 82 0.99 0.30 -4.73
CA ASP A 82 0.93 1.76 -4.84
C ASP A 82 -0.49 2.24 -5.21
N VAL A 83 -1.13 1.59 -6.18
CA VAL A 83 -2.51 1.92 -6.57
C VAL A 83 -3.49 1.54 -5.46
N GLN A 84 -3.24 0.42 -4.77
CA GLN A 84 -4.04 0.02 -3.61
C GLN A 84 -3.93 1.05 -2.48
N GLU A 85 -2.73 1.51 -2.15
CA GLU A 85 -2.48 2.54 -1.15
C GLU A 85 -3.19 3.84 -1.51
N ALA A 86 -3.06 4.32 -2.75
CA ALA A 86 -3.70 5.55 -3.19
C ALA A 86 -5.22 5.51 -3.02
N LYS A 87 -5.87 4.39 -3.38
CA LYS A 87 -7.31 4.20 -3.20
C LYS A 87 -7.71 4.10 -1.73
N LEU A 88 -6.90 3.43 -0.90
CA LEU A 88 -7.14 3.38 0.54
C LEU A 88 -7.03 4.77 1.16
N ARG A 89 -5.97 5.52 0.82
CA ARG A 89 -5.81 6.90 1.27
C ARG A 89 -7.01 7.74 0.93
N ASP A 90 -7.48 7.67 -0.32
CA ASP A 90 -8.64 8.42 -0.79
C ASP A 90 -9.93 8.06 -0.02
N LYS A 91 -10.24 6.77 0.11
CA LYS A 91 -11.43 6.31 0.85
C LYS A 91 -11.37 6.57 2.35
N MET A 92 -10.17 6.63 2.93
CA MET A 92 -9.98 6.88 4.36
C MET A 92 -9.89 8.38 4.70
N ARG A 93 -9.88 9.30 3.72
CA ARG A 93 -9.83 10.75 3.98
C ARG A 93 -11.02 11.17 4.85
N GLY A 94 -10.74 11.89 5.93
CA GLY A 94 -11.77 12.41 6.84
C GLY A 94 -12.43 11.35 7.75
N THR A 95 -12.07 10.07 7.63
CA THR A 95 -12.59 9.01 8.51
C THR A 95 -11.87 8.95 9.86
N GLY A 96 -10.69 9.56 9.96
CA GLY A 96 -9.80 9.44 11.13
C GLY A 96 -8.90 8.20 11.10
N VAL A 97 -8.99 7.36 10.07
CA VAL A 97 -8.06 6.25 9.82
C VAL A 97 -6.82 6.77 9.09
N SER A 98 -5.64 6.44 9.60
CA SER A 98 -4.39 6.75 8.91
C SER A 98 -3.93 5.56 8.07
N VAL A 99 -3.36 5.85 6.92
CA VAL A 99 -2.80 4.86 5.99
C VAL A 99 -1.31 5.15 5.88
N THR A 100 -0.48 4.15 6.16
CA THR A 100 0.98 4.25 6.10
C THR A 100 1.57 3.12 5.25
N ARG A 101 2.65 3.43 4.55
CA ARG A 101 3.44 2.48 3.76
C ARG A 101 4.62 2.01 4.61
N SER A 102 4.85 0.70 4.68
CA SER A 102 5.99 0.11 5.38
C SER A 102 6.62 -0.98 4.51
N GLY A 103 7.65 -0.62 3.75
CA GLY A 103 8.23 -1.49 2.73
C GLY A 103 7.17 -1.89 1.70
N ASP A 104 6.94 -3.20 1.56
CA ASP A 104 5.92 -3.76 0.66
C ASP A 104 4.52 -3.82 1.28
N ASN A 105 4.37 -3.50 2.56
CA ASN A 105 3.11 -3.58 3.30
C ASN A 105 2.40 -2.23 3.38
N ILE A 106 1.06 -2.27 3.47
CA ILE A 106 0.23 -1.10 3.80
C ILE A 106 -0.36 -1.33 5.18
N ILE A 107 -0.19 -0.37 6.09
CA ILE A 107 -0.73 -0.43 7.44
C ILE A 107 -1.83 0.62 7.56
N LEU A 108 -3.03 0.18 7.90
CA LEU A 108 -4.13 1.07 8.26
C LEU A 108 -4.22 1.08 9.78
N ASN A 109 -4.09 2.26 10.38
CA ASN A 109 -4.26 2.44 11.81
C ASN A 109 -5.62 3.08 12.08
N MET A 110 -6.46 2.30 12.76
CA MET A 110 -7.84 2.64 13.08
C MET A 110 -7.99 2.91 14.58
N PRO A 111 -8.15 4.16 15.01
CA PRO A 111 -8.33 4.48 16.43
C PRO A 111 -9.62 3.87 16.98
N ASN A 112 -9.56 3.28 18.18
CA ASN A 112 -10.73 2.63 18.79
C ASN A 112 -11.88 3.61 19.04
N ASN A 113 -11.60 4.88 19.38
CA ASN A 113 -12.66 5.86 19.66
C ASN A 113 -13.59 6.10 18.45
N VAL A 114 -13.04 5.98 17.24
CA VAL A 114 -13.79 6.15 15.98
C VAL A 114 -14.54 4.88 15.60
N THR A 115 -14.02 3.71 16.00
CA THR A 115 -14.45 2.42 15.47
C THR A 115 -15.28 1.59 16.42
N PHE A 116 -15.10 1.74 17.73
CA PHE A 116 -15.74 0.94 18.78
C PHE A 116 -16.33 1.83 19.87
N ASP A 117 -17.33 1.29 20.58
CA ASP A 117 -17.79 1.86 21.83
C ASP A 117 -16.77 1.69 22.96
N SER A 118 -16.85 2.57 23.96
CA SER A 118 -15.96 2.55 25.11
C SER A 118 -16.00 1.19 25.80
N SER A 119 -14.83 0.59 26.04
CA SER A 119 -14.68 -0.74 26.66
C SER A 119 -15.42 -1.89 25.96
N SER A 120 -15.88 -1.70 24.72
CA SER A 120 -16.59 -2.71 23.94
C SER A 120 -15.77 -3.19 22.74
N ALA A 121 -16.13 -4.36 22.21
CA ALA A 121 -15.69 -4.89 20.92
C ALA A 121 -16.78 -4.71 19.83
N THR A 122 -17.88 -4.04 20.14
CA THR A 122 -18.95 -3.71 19.19
C THR A 122 -18.53 -2.55 18.30
N LEU A 123 -18.62 -2.74 16.99
CA LEU A 123 -18.34 -1.72 15.99
C LEU A 123 -19.43 -0.64 16.01
N LYS A 124 -19.01 0.63 16.00
CA LYS A 124 -19.89 1.77 15.76
C LYS A 124 -20.32 1.81 14.27
N PRO A 125 -21.46 2.44 13.93
CA PRO A 125 -21.83 2.65 12.53
C PRO A 125 -20.75 3.35 11.70
N ALA A 126 -20.05 4.34 12.28
CA ALA A 126 -18.92 5.02 11.63
C ALA A 126 -17.75 4.07 11.35
N GLY A 127 -17.43 3.19 12.30
CA GLY A 127 -16.42 2.14 12.13
C GLY A 127 -16.81 1.14 11.04
N ALA A 128 -18.07 0.70 11.02
CA ALA A 128 -18.60 -0.18 9.99
C ALA A 128 -18.52 0.46 8.59
N ASN A 129 -18.89 1.73 8.44
CA ASN A 129 -18.78 2.46 7.17
C ASN A 129 -17.33 2.58 6.68
N THR A 130 -16.41 2.83 7.60
CA THR A 130 -14.97 2.88 7.31
C THR A 130 -14.48 1.51 6.82
N LEU A 131 -14.90 0.43 7.48
CA LEU A 131 -14.58 -0.94 7.08
C LEU A 131 -15.20 -1.33 5.74
N THR A 132 -16.37 -0.80 5.37
CA THR A 132 -16.92 -0.95 4.01
C THR A 132 -15.99 -0.33 2.97
N GLY A 133 -15.44 0.85 3.25
CA GLY A 133 -14.42 1.50 2.43
C GLY A 133 -13.19 0.62 2.19
N VAL A 134 -12.66 0.04 3.28
CA VAL A 134 -11.52 -0.89 3.24
C VAL A 134 -11.89 -2.16 2.47
N ALA A 135 -13.05 -2.76 2.75
CA ALA A 135 -13.51 -3.99 2.12
C ALA A 135 -13.66 -3.86 0.60
N MET A 136 -14.15 -2.72 0.11
CA MET A 136 -14.21 -2.45 -1.34
C MET A 136 -12.84 -2.54 -1.98
N VAL A 137 -11.82 -1.92 -1.39
CA VAL A 137 -10.46 -1.99 -1.92
C VAL A 137 -9.90 -3.41 -1.80
N LEU A 138 -10.11 -4.09 -0.68
CA LEU A 138 -9.65 -5.48 -0.52
C LEU A 138 -10.27 -6.43 -1.53
N LYS A 139 -11.50 -6.18 -1.99
CA LYS A 139 -12.16 -6.96 -3.04
C LYS A 139 -11.59 -6.68 -4.43
N GLU A 140 -11.33 -5.41 -4.74
CA GLU A 140 -10.67 -5.01 -5.99
C GLU A 140 -9.24 -5.57 -6.09
N TYR A 141 -8.56 -5.70 -4.94
CA TYR A 141 -7.18 -6.16 -4.86
C TYR A 141 -7.08 -7.49 -4.10
N PRO A 142 -7.38 -8.64 -4.76
CA PRO A 142 -7.41 -9.96 -4.11
C PRO A 142 -6.03 -10.55 -3.78
N LYS A 143 -4.93 -10.00 -4.32
CA LYS A 143 -3.57 -10.56 -4.20
C LYS A 143 -2.84 -10.11 -2.93
N THR A 144 -3.56 -9.75 -1.88
CA THR A 144 -2.97 -9.41 -0.57
C THR A 144 -3.55 -10.25 0.56
N ALA A 145 -2.70 -10.66 1.49
CA ALA A 145 -3.12 -11.12 2.81
C ALA A 145 -3.45 -9.91 3.70
N VAL A 146 -4.40 -10.12 4.62
CA VAL A 146 -4.94 -9.12 5.52
C VAL A 146 -4.69 -9.61 6.95
N ASN A 147 -3.83 -8.94 7.69
CA ASN A 147 -3.60 -9.22 9.10
C ASN A 147 -4.21 -8.11 9.95
N VAL A 148 -5.16 -8.46 10.81
CA VAL A 148 -5.88 -7.54 11.69
C VAL A 148 -5.39 -7.73 13.11
N VAL A 149 -4.77 -6.71 13.68
CA VAL A 149 -4.18 -6.76 15.01
C VAL A 149 -4.82 -5.73 15.93
N GLY A 150 -5.36 -6.20 17.05
CA GLY A 150 -5.94 -5.33 18.08
C GLY A 150 -4.92 -4.95 19.14
N TYR A 151 -4.96 -3.68 19.57
CA TYR A 151 -4.15 -3.16 20.67
C TYR A 151 -5.02 -2.41 21.69
N THR A 152 -4.58 -2.42 22.94
CA THR A 152 -5.16 -1.67 24.06
C THR A 152 -4.13 -0.71 24.64
N ASP A 153 -4.56 0.13 25.58
CA ASP A 153 -3.61 0.79 26.46
C ASP A 153 -3.19 -0.14 27.61
N SER A 154 -2.36 0.36 28.52
CA SER A 154 -1.92 -0.35 29.72
C SER A 154 -2.88 -0.27 30.91
N THR A 155 -4.14 0.13 30.71
CA THR A 155 -5.12 0.24 31.81
C THR A 155 -5.82 -1.11 32.01
N GLY A 156 -5.97 -1.56 33.26
CA GLY A 156 -6.62 -2.84 33.59
C GLY A 156 -5.67 -4.04 33.56
N SER A 157 -6.22 -5.25 33.67
CA SER A 157 -5.42 -6.48 33.66
C SER A 157 -4.97 -6.87 32.26
N HIS A 158 -3.80 -7.51 32.18
CA HIS A 158 -3.24 -7.98 30.91
C HIS A 158 -4.21 -8.95 30.20
N ASP A 159 -4.75 -9.94 30.92
CA ASP A 159 -5.67 -10.93 30.36
C ASP A 159 -6.95 -10.32 29.79
N LEU A 160 -7.51 -9.30 30.47
CA LEU A 160 -8.67 -8.58 29.98
C LEU A 160 -8.34 -7.85 28.66
N ASN A 161 -7.18 -7.20 28.62
CA ASN A 161 -6.71 -6.48 27.45
C ASN A 161 -6.40 -7.41 26.27
N MET A 162 -5.84 -8.59 26.52
CA MET A 162 -5.64 -9.62 25.50
C MET A 162 -6.97 -10.10 24.92
N ARG A 163 -7.96 -10.40 25.76
CA ARG A 163 -9.31 -10.78 25.30
C ARG A 163 -9.99 -9.68 24.51
N LEU A 164 -9.96 -8.45 25.02
CA LEU A 164 -10.63 -7.31 24.39
C LEU A 164 -10.00 -6.95 23.04
N SER A 165 -8.67 -6.96 22.95
CA SER A 165 -7.97 -6.73 21.68
C SER A 165 -8.27 -7.81 20.65
N GLN A 166 -8.30 -9.09 21.06
CA GLN A 166 -8.65 -10.20 20.17
C GLN A 166 -10.10 -10.06 19.66
N GLN A 167 -11.05 -9.82 20.56
CA GLN A 167 -12.46 -9.63 20.19
C GLN A 167 -12.65 -8.48 19.19
N ARG A 168 -11.92 -7.37 19.37
CA ARG A 168 -11.97 -6.25 18.42
C ARG A 168 -11.41 -6.62 17.04
N ALA A 169 -10.29 -7.34 17.01
CA ALA A 169 -9.72 -7.83 15.75
C ALA A 169 -10.72 -8.78 15.04
N ASP A 170 -11.38 -9.65 15.79
CA ASP A 170 -12.40 -10.58 15.26
C ASP A 170 -13.65 -9.85 14.75
N SER A 171 -14.09 -8.79 15.44
CA SER A 171 -15.19 -7.92 14.97
C SER A 171 -14.86 -7.24 13.65
N VAL A 172 -13.63 -6.72 13.50
CA VAL A 172 -13.17 -6.13 12.23
C VAL A 172 -13.15 -7.17 11.12
N ALA A 173 -12.57 -8.34 11.37
CA ALA A 173 -12.53 -9.42 10.38
C ALA A 173 -13.93 -9.87 9.97
N SER A 174 -14.84 -10.05 10.93
CA SER A 174 -16.22 -10.43 10.67
C SER A 174 -16.93 -9.40 9.80
N SER A 175 -16.70 -8.11 10.06
CA SER A 175 -17.23 -7.02 9.22
C SER A 175 -16.69 -7.08 7.79
N LEU A 176 -15.37 -7.26 7.61
CA LEU A 176 -14.76 -7.39 6.28
C LEU A 176 -15.30 -8.62 5.51
N ILE A 177 -15.47 -9.76 6.19
CA ILE A 177 -16.03 -10.99 5.61
C ILE A 177 -17.48 -10.76 5.17
N THR A 178 -18.28 -10.09 6.00
CA THR A 178 -19.68 -9.76 5.69
C THR A 178 -19.79 -8.88 4.44
N GLN A 179 -18.81 -8.01 4.22
CA GLN A 179 -18.72 -7.17 3.01
C GLN A 179 -18.20 -7.93 1.77
N GLY A 180 -17.85 -9.21 1.92
CA GLY A 180 -17.44 -10.11 0.84
C GLY A 180 -15.93 -10.22 0.63
N VAL A 181 -15.10 -9.86 1.62
CA VAL A 181 -13.66 -10.20 1.60
C VAL A 181 -13.50 -11.68 1.93
N ASN A 182 -12.70 -12.40 1.15
CA ASN A 182 -12.48 -13.83 1.37
C ASN A 182 -11.82 -14.08 2.75
N ALA A 183 -12.47 -14.87 3.60
CA ALA A 183 -12.01 -15.22 4.93
C ALA A 183 -10.62 -15.89 4.94
N SER A 184 -10.24 -16.63 3.89
CA SER A 184 -8.92 -17.27 3.79
C SER A 184 -7.76 -16.28 3.77
N ARG A 185 -8.02 -15.02 3.39
CA ARG A 185 -7.03 -13.95 3.34
C ARG A 185 -6.87 -13.22 4.66
N ILE A 186 -7.80 -13.40 5.60
CA ILE A 186 -7.86 -12.63 6.83
C ILE A 186 -7.30 -13.46 7.99
N ARG A 187 -6.40 -12.85 8.74
CA ARG A 187 -5.88 -13.34 10.02
C ARG A 187 -6.15 -12.30 11.10
N THR A 188 -6.49 -12.74 12.30
CA THR A 188 -6.74 -11.86 13.45
C THR A 188 -5.80 -12.19 14.59
N SER A 189 -5.38 -11.18 15.35
CA SER A 189 -4.59 -11.37 16.57
C SER A 189 -4.83 -10.23 17.57
N GLY A 190 -5.00 -10.57 18.84
CA GLY A 190 -5.01 -9.62 19.95
C GLY A 190 -3.63 -9.52 20.59
N MET A 191 -3.11 -8.30 20.73
CA MET A 191 -1.78 -8.04 21.33
C MET A 191 -1.87 -7.32 22.69
N GLY A 192 -3.09 -7.01 23.16
CA GLY A 192 -3.30 -6.27 24.40
C GLY A 192 -2.47 -4.98 24.44
N PRO A 193 -1.75 -4.68 25.54
CA PRO A 193 -0.96 -3.45 25.68
C PRO A 193 0.43 -3.50 25.01
N ALA A 194 0.76 -4.57 24.27
CA ALA A 194 2.06 -4.67 23.61
C ALA A 194 2.22 -3.64 22.48
N ASN A 195 3.45 -3.31 22.12
CA ASN A 195 3.79 -2.37 21.04
C ASN A 195 3.03 -1.02 21.11
N PRO A 196 3.16 -0.27 22.22
CA PRO A 196 2.58 1.07 22.31
C PRO A 196 3.24 2.01 21.29
N ILE A 197 2.42 2.83 20.61
CA ILE A 197 2.89 3.86 19.67
C ILE A 197 3.05 5.23 20.34
N ALA A 198 2.51 5.36 21.55
CA ALA A 198 2.55 6.58 22.35
C ALA A 198 2.71 6.24 23.82
N SER A 199 3.03 7.25 24.65
CA SER A 199 3.16 7.05 26.08
C SER A 199 1.83 6.62 26.71
N ASN A 200 1.86 5.58 27.54
CA ASN A 200 0.71 5.21 28.38
C ASN A 200 0.54 6.12 29.61
N SER A 201 1.43 7.09 29.83
CA SER A 201 1.33 8.03 30.95
C SER A 201 0.34 9.16 30.73
N THR A 202 -0.05 9.47 29.49
CA THR A 202 -0.97 10.56 29.15
C THR A 202 -2.30 10.03 28.62
N ALA A 203 -3.38 10.79 28.78
CA ALA A 203 -4.70 10.39 28.27
C ALA A 203 -4.70 10.30 26.74
N GLU A 204 -3.99 11.22 26.08
CA GLU A 204 -3.84 11.30 24.64
C GLU A 204 -3.06 10.07 24.12
N GLY A 205 -1.96 9.71 24.77
CA GLY A 205 -1.16 8.56 24.37
C GLY A 205 -1.88 7.23 24.60
N LYS A 206 -2.67 7.10 25.67
CA LYS A 206 -3.59 5.96 25.85
C LYS A 206 -4.63 5.87 24.74
N ALA A 207 -5.21 7.00 24.34
CA ALA A 207 -6.17 7.03 23.23
C ALA A 207 -5.55 6.59 21.91
N GLN A 208 -4.28 6.95 21.65
CA GLN A 208 -3.52 6.50 20.49
C GLN A 208 -3.18 4.99 20.56
N ASN A 209 -2.86 4.47 21.74
CA ASN A 209 -2.54 3.06 21.92
C ASN A 209 -3.76 2.13 21.74
N ARG A 210 -4.95 2.62 22.07
CA ARG A 210 -6.22 1.92 21.81
C ARG A 210 -6.56 1.99 20.32
N ARG A 211 -6.12 1.00 19.55
CA ARG A 211 -6.30 0.95 18.09
C ARG A 211 -6.45 -0.47 17.56
N VAL A 212 -6.91 -0.57 16.33
CA VAL A 212 -6.79 -1.77 15.50
C VAL A 212 -5.93 -1.42 14.28
N GLU A 213 -4.96 -2.27 13.99
CA GLU A 213 -4.13 -2.15 12.80
C GLU A 213 -4.52 -3.21 11.78
N ILE A 214 -4.69 -2.81 10.53
CA ILE A 214 -4.88 -3.73 9.40
C ILE A 214 -3.64 -3.64 8.53
N THR A 215 -2.85 -4.71 8.50
CA THR A 215 -1.66 -4.83 7.66
C THR A 215 -2.00 -5.62 6.41
N LEU A 216 -1.77 -5.01 5.25
CA LEU A 216 -1.90 -5.62 3.94
C LEU A 216 -0.52 -5.99 3.43
N SER A 217 -0.33 -7.27 3.12
CA SER A 217 0.92 -7.79 2.57
C SER A 217 0.65 -8.49 1.25
N PRO A 218 1.50 -8.32 0.22
CA PRO A 218 1.32 -9.02 -1.04
C PRO A 218 1.47 -10.53 -0.87
N LEU A 219 0.58 -11.30 -1.49
CA LEU A 219 0.71 -12.76 -1.58
C LEU A 219 1.87 -13.06 -2.55
N GLN A 220 2.85 -13.83 -2.07
CA GLN A 220 3.96 -14.35 -2.88
C GLN A 220 3.53 -15.60 -3.66
#